data_AF-A0A6B3E9I0-F1
#
_entry.id   AF-A0A6B3E9I0-F1
#
_cell.length_a   1.000
_cell.length_b   1.000
_cell.length_c   1.000
_cell.angle_alpha   90.00
_cell.angle_beta   90.00
_cell.angle_gamma   90.00
#
_symmetry.space_group_name_H-M   'P 1'
#
loop_
_entity.id
_entity.type
_entity.pdbx_description
1 polymer ?
#
loop_
_entity_poly.entity_id
_entity_poly.type
_entity_poly.pdbx_seq_one_letter_code
_entity_poly.pdbx_strand_id
1 'polypeptide(L)'
;TGTLFEASPLAPGETRALAARTLSHFTENGALTGDGLLSLGWHRPFRGLTQVYSGPASPYWASKGFAGLLLPASHPVWTAEP
;
A
#
# COMPACT_ATOMS: atom_id res chain seq x y z
N THR A 1 -0.50 9.36 -0.67
CA THR A 1 -1.21 10.66 -0.67
C THR A 1 -0.26 11.84 -0.70
N GLY A 2 0.95 11.78 -0.10
CA GLY A 2 1.91 12.90 -0.12
C GLY A 2 2.09 13.55 -1.50
N THR A 3 2.44 12.79 -2.54
CA THR A 3 2.60 13.30 -3.92
C THR A 3 1.33 13.95 -4.48
N LEU A 4 0.15 13.42 -4.16
CA LEU A 4 -1.13 13.96 -4.63
C LEU A 4 -1.41 15.37 -4.08
N PHE A 5 -0.86 15.67 -2.90
CA PHE A 5 -1.02 16.96 -2.22
C PHE A 5 0.27 17.79 -2.21
N GLU A 6 1.24 17.46 -3.09
CA GLU A 6 2.56 18.13 -3.15
C GLU A 6 3.30 18.18 -1.80
N ALA A 7 3.06 17.18 -0.95
CA ALA A 7 3.53 17.11 0.44
C ALA A 7 4.46 15.91 0.68
N SER A 8 5.07 15.36 -0.38
CA SER A 8 6.09 14.30 -0.24
C SER A 8 7.49 14.93 -0.18
N PRO A 9 8.34 14.59 0.81
CA PRO A 9 9.71 15.06 0.86
C PRO A 9 10.65 14.29 -0.09
N LEU A 10 10.16 13.21 -0.70
CA LEU A 10 10.91 12.35 -1.61
C LEU A 10 10.75 12.82 -3.05
N ALA A 11 11.75 12.54 -3.89
CA ALA A 11 11.59 12.70 -5.33
C ALA A 11 10.44 11.79 -5.84
N PRO A 12 9.82 12.12 -6.99
CA PRO A 12 8.70 11.35 -7.50
C PRO A 12 9.04 9.87 -7.78
N GLY A 13 10.20 9.57 -8.36
CA GLY A 13 10.67 8.20 -8.60
C GLY A 13 10.87 7.40 -7.31
N GLU A 14 11.51 8.01 -6.30
CA GLU A 14 11.69 7.42 -4.97
C GLU A 14 10.34 7.14 -4.29
N THR A 15 9.37 8.04 -4.41
CA THR A 15 8.02 7.82 -3.87
C THR A 15 7.37 6.58 -4.49
N ARG A 16 7.47 6.42 -5.82
CA ARG A 16 6.99 5.22 -6.51
C ARG A 16 7.71 3.97 -6.01
N ALA A 17 9.03 4.01 -5.92
CA ALA A 17 9.83 2.87 -5.49
C ALA A 17 9.49 2.42 -4.07
N LEU A 18 9.31 3.35 -3.12
CA LEU A 18 8.89 3.04 -1.77
C LEU A 18 7.50 2.41 -1.72
N ALA A 19 6.54 2.96 -2.48
CA ALA A 19 5.19 2.42 -2.56
C ALA A 19 5.17 1.00 -3.15
N ALA A 20 5.91 0.77 -4.24
CA ALA A 20 6.02 -0.54 -4.88
C ALA A 20 6.67 -1.58 -3.94
N ARG A 21 7.76 -1.23 -3.27
CA ARG A 21 8.41 -2.10 -2.28
C ARG A 21 7.50 -2.43 -1.10
N THR A 22 6.69 -1.48 -0.66
CA THR A 22 5.67 -1.72 0.38
C THR A 22 4.64 -2.73 -0.10
N LEU A 23 4.12 -2.58 -1.33
CA LEU A 23 3.18 -3.54 -1.92
C LEU A 23 3.79 -4.94 -2.00
N SER A 24 4.96 -5.07 -2.63
CA SER A 24 5.70 -6.34 -2.75
C SER A 24 5.95 -7.01 -1.40
N HIS A 25 6.33 -6.23 -0.38
CA HIS A 25 6.56 -6.75 0.97
C HIS A 25 5.36 -7.56 1.51
N PHE A 26 4.13 -7.16 1.22
CA PHE A 26 2.94 -7.90 1.66
C PHE A 26 2.49 -8.95 0.65
N THR A 27 2.38 -8.60 -0.63
CA THR A 27 1.81 -9.49 -1.65
C THR A 27 2.69 -10.70 -1.94
N GLU A 28 4.00 -10.57 -1.77
CA GLU A 28 4.96 -11.66 -2.03
C GLU A 28 5.25 -12.52 -0.80
N ASN A 29 4.76 -12.14 0.40
CA ASN A 29 5.08 -12.81 1.66
C ASN A 29 3.85 -13.41 2.37
N GLY A 30 2.72 -13.60 1.67
CA GLY A 30 1.57 -14.38 2.17
C GLY A 30 0.42 -13.57 2.78
N ALA A 31 0.44 -12.23 2.66
CA ALA A 31 -0.63 -11.38 3.22
C ALA A 31 -2.04 -11.71 2.68
N LEU A 32 -2.10 -12.31 1.47
CA LEU A 32 -3.33 -12.76 0.84
C LEU A 32 -3.69 -14.20 1.26
N THR A 33 -4.95 -14.41 1.60
CA THR A 33 -5.53 -15.74 1.82
C THR A 33 -5.73 -16.50 0.51
N GLY A 34 -6.10 -17.79 0.56
CA GLY A 34 -6.26 -18.63 -0.63
C GLY A 34 -7.35 -18.18 -1.60
N ASP A 35 -8.27 -17.33 -1.16
CA ASP A 35 -9.29 -16.64 -1.95
C ASP A 35 -8.86 -15.23 -2.41
N GLY A 36 -7.59 -14.85 -2.22
CA GLY A 36 -7.02 -13.58 -2.68
C GLY A 36 -7.36 -12.37 -1.81
N LEU A 37 -7.85 -12.58 -0.57
CA LEU A 37 -8.27 -11.52 0.33
C LEU A 37 -7.19 -11.16 1.36
N LEU A 38 -7.19 -9.92 1.87
CA LEU A 38 -6.28 -9.53 2.94
C LEU A 38 -6.74 -10.13 4.28
N SER A 39 -5.79 -10.73 5.01
CA SER A 39 -6.06 -11.32 6.33
C SER A 39 -5.96 -10.30 7.48
N LEU A 40 -6.64 -10.60 8.59
CA LEU A 40 -6.41 -9.93 9.88
C LEU A 40 -5.08 -10.41 10.49
N GLY A 41 -3.99 -9.75 10.11
CA GLY A 41 -2.63 -10.04 10.56
C GLY A 41 -1.60 -9.27 9.74
N TRP A 42 -0.34 -9.74 9.75
CA TRP A 42 0.75 -9.10 9.02
C TRP A 42 0.98 -9.75 7.64
N HIS A 43 1.58 -10.94 7.64
CA HIS A 43 1.82 -11.77 6.45
C HIS A 43 0.93 -13.02 6.39
N ARG A 44 0.06 -13.18 7.38
CA ARG A 44 -0.86 -14.32 7.55
C ARG A 44 -1.85 -13.94 8.66
N PRO A 45 -2.95 -14.69 8.84
CA PRO A 45 -3.83 -14.49 9.97
C PRO A 45 -3.05 -14.50 11.30
N PHE A 46 -3.15 -13.41 12.07
CA PHE A 46 -2.49 -13.28 13.35
C PHE A 46 -3.29 -12.35 14.27
N ARG A 47 -4.12 -12.96 15.13
CA ARG A 47 -5.04 -12.23 16.03
C ARG A 47 -4.31 -11.39 17.09
N GLY A 48 -3.06 -11.69 17.42
CA GLY A 48 -2.27 -10.88 18.35
C GLY A 48 -2.00 -9.45 17.87
N LEU A 49 -2.12 -9.18 16.56
CA LEU A 49 -2.03 -7.83 15.98
C LEU A 49 -3.37 -7.08 16.02
N THR A 50 -4.48 -7.79 16.23
CA THR A 50 -5.81 -7.17 16.21
C THR A 50 -6.11 -6.43 17.51
N GLN A 51 -6.95 -5.41 17.40
CA GLN A 51 -7.43 -4.62 18.53
C GLN A 51 -8.95 -4.78 18.65
N VAL A 52 -9.54 -4.31 19.74
CA VAL A 52 -11.00 -4.44 20.01
C VAL A 52 -11.89 -3.88 18.89
N TYR A 53 -11.38 -2.89 18.15
CA TYR A 53 -12.07 -2.25 17.04
C TYR A 53 -11.75 -2.87 15.67
N SER A 54 -10.88 -3.88 15.61
CA SER A 54 -10.53 -4.54 14.35
C SER A 54 -11.69 -5.39 13.86
N GLY A 55 -12.17 -5.11 12.66
CA GLY A 55 -13.22 -5.84 11.97
C GLY A 55 -12.75 -6.43 10.64
N PRO A 56 -13.60 -7.19 9.94
CA PRO A 56 -13.25 -7.79 8.65
C PRO A 56 -12.74 -6.79 7.59
N ALA A 57 -13.21 -5.54 7.66
CA ALA A 57 -12.81 -4.48 6.74
C ALA A 57 -11.47 -3.81 7.10
N SER A 58 -10.92 -4.03 8.31
CA SER A 58 -9.71 -3.33 8.77
C SER A 58 -8.50 -3.45 7.83
N PRO A 59 -8.17 -4.64 7.28
CA PRO A 59 -7.04 -4.75 6.35
C PRO A 59 -7.21 -3.94 5.06
N TYR A 60 -8.45 -3.67 4.64
CA TYR A 60 -8.76 -2.98 3.39
C TYR A 60 -8.53 -1.47 3.43
N TRP A 61 -8.11 -0.91 4.57
CA TRP A 61 -7.49 0.41 4.60
C TRP A 61 -6.25 0.51 3.69
N ALA A 62 -5.64 -0.63 3.33
CA ALA A 62 -4.62 -0.74 2.29
C ALA A 62 -5.05 -0.15 0.94
N SER A 63 -6.36 -0.04 0.67
CA SER A 63 -6.91 0.62 -0.53
C SER A 63 -6.41 2.06 -0.74
N LYS A 64 -5.98 2.75 0.32
CA LYS A 64 -5.33 4.07 0.22
C LYS A 64 -4.07 4.06 -0.64
N GLY A 65 -3.42 2.92 -0.83
CA GLY A 65 -2.29 2.75 -1.75
C GLY A 65 -2.66 3.12 -3.20
N PHE A 66 -3.92 2.95 -3.60
CA PHE A 66 -4.41 3.30 -4.93
C PHE A 66 -4.60 4.82 -5.14
N ALA A 67 -4.44 5.65 -4.10
CA ALA A 67 -4.57 7.11 -4.24
C ALA A 67 -3.61 7.72 -5.28
N GLY A 68 -2.49 7.04 -5.57
CA GLY A 68 -1.58 7.44 -6.65
C GLY A 68 -2.25 7.45 -8.02
N LEU A 69 -3.23 6.58 -8.28
CA LEU A 69 -3.94 6.48 -9.57
C LEU A 69 -4.76 7.74 -9.93
N LEU A 70 -4.92 8.67 -8.99
CA LEU A 70 -5.51 9.99 -9.27
C LEU A 70 -4.54 10.92 -10.02
N LEU A 71 -3.24 10.60 -10.05
CA LEU A 71 -2.23 11.37 -10.78
C LEU A 71 -2.31 11.07 -12.28
N PRO A 72 -2.10 12.08 -13.17
CA PRO A 72 -2.02 11.86 -14.60
C PRO A 72 -0.98 10.81 -14.98
N ALA A 73 -1.20 10.05 -16.05
CA ALA A 73 -0.25 9.02 -16.51
C ALA A 73 1.15 9.59 -16.85
N SER A 74 1.22 10.86 -17.24
CA SER A 74 2.47 11.59 -17.52
C SER A 74 3.17 12.16 -16.28
N HIS A 75 2.56 12.03 -15.09
CA HIS A 75 3.10 12.62 -13.87
C HIS A 75 4.50 12.04 -13.53
N PRO A 76 5.47 12.85 -13.06
CA PRO A 76 6.84 12.40 -12.78
C PRO A 76 6.97 11.19 -11.86
N VAL A 77 5.97 10.94 -11.00
CA VAL A 77 5.94 9.74 -10.14
C VAL A 77 5.99 8.44 -10.98
N TRP A 78 5.44 8.46 -12.20
CA TRP A 78 5.38 7.30 -13.10
C TRP A 78 6.54 7.24 -14.07
N THR A 79 7.17 8.38 -14.39
CA THR A 79 8.14 8.51 -15.49
C THR A 79 9.56 8.77 -15.04
N ALA A 80 9.79 9.29 -13.82
CA ALA A 80 11.12 9.52 -13.29
C ALA A 80 11.79 8.21 -12.83
N GLU A 81 13.10 8.14 -12.97
CA GLU A 81 13.90 7.08 -12.34
C GLU A 81 13.91 7.25 -10.81
N PRO A 82 13.93 6.16 -10.03
CA PRO A 82 14.11 6.20 -8.58
C PRO A 82 15.46 6.78 -8.15
#